data_AF-A0A0F2S883-F1
#
_entry.id   AF-A0A0F2S883-F1
#
_cell.length_a   1.000
_cell.length_b   1.000
_cell.length_c   1.000
_cell.angle_alpha   90.00
_cell.angle_beta   90.00
_cell.angle_gamma   90.00
#
_symmetry.space_group_name_H-M   'P 1'
#
loop_
_entity.id
_entity.type
_entity.pdbx_description
1 polymer ?
#
loop_
_entity_poly.entity_id
_entity_poly.type
_entity_poly.pdbx_seq_one_letter_code
_entity_poly.pdbx_strand_id
1 'polypeptide(L)' 'MTSRGSKVKPLNLLKEKDFALLLTGQFLSALGDKLHYVALGVLIYRLTGSALEVGKMTLATFLPYLLFGLIAGAYVDR' A
#
# COMPACT_ATOMS: atom_id res chain seq x y z
N MET A 1 -16.61 -14.73 31.17
CA MET A 1 -16.89 -15.72 30.11
C MET A 1 -15.78 -15.63 29.08
N THR A 2 -14.81 -16.53 29.21
CA THR A 2 -13.53 -16.52 28.50
C THR A 2 -13.70 -17.11 27.10
N SER A 3 -13.72 -16.26 26.07
CA SER A 3 -13.67 -16.72 24.68
C SER A 3 -12.29 -17.31 24.39
N ARG A 4 -12.29 -18.63 24.19
CA ARG A 4 -11.15 -19.49 23.90
C ARG A 4 -10.59 -19.09 22.54
N GLY A 5 -9.39 -18.52 22.49
CA GLY A 5 -8.68 -18.20 21.26
C GLY A 5 -8.44 -19.47 20.43
N SER A 6 -9.33 -19.74 19.47
CA SER A 6 -9.13 -20.81 18.49
C SER A 6 -7.92 -20.44 17.66
N LYS A 7 -6.89 -21.29 17.64
CA LYS A 7 -5.76 -21.15 16.72
C LYS A 7 -6.27 -21.36 15.29
N VAL A 8 -6.77 -20.30 14.65
CA VAL A 8 -7.14 -20.33 13.24
C VAL A 8 -5.84 -20.49 12.46
N LYS A 9 -5.68 -21.61 11.76
CA LYS A 9 -4.55 -21.78 10.84
C LYS A 9 -4.71 -20.74 9.72
N PRO A 10 -3.68 -19.97 9.34
CA PRO A 10 -3.80 -18.90 8.34
C PRO A 10 -4.36 -19.42 7.00
N LEU A 11 -4.04 -20.66 6.63
CA LEU A 11 -4.58 -21.34 5.46
C LEU A 11 -6.10 -21.57 5.50
N ASN A 12 -6.74 -21.60 6.68
CA ASN A 12 -8.19 -21.69 6.79
C ASN A 12 -8.89 -20.35 6.52
N LEU A 13 -8.20 -19.21 6.67
CA LEU A 13 -8.78 -17.90 6.34
C LEU A 13 -9.00 -17.76 4.83
N LEU A 14 -8.15 -18.38 4.01
CA LEU A 14 -8.29 -18.42 2.55
C LEU A 14 -9.54 -19.21 2.08
N LYS A 15 -10.19 -19.95 2.98
CA LYS A 15 -11.44 -20.66 2.68
C LYS A 15 -12.68 -19.78 2.84
N GLU A 16 -12.55 -18.68 3.60
CA GLU A 16 -13.61 -17.66 3.69
C GLU A 16 -13.60 -16.81 2.43
N LYS A 17 -14.72 -16.83 1.69
CA LYS A 17 -14.82 -16.21 0.37
C LYS A 17 -14.52 -14.71 0.41
N ASP A 18 -15.09 -13.99 1.37
CA ASP A 18 -14.93 -12.54 1.47
C ASP A 18 -13.47 -12.17 1.78
N PHE A 19 -12.80 -12.94 2.64
CA PHE A 19 -11.39 -12.73 2.94
C PHE A 19 -10.51 -13.02 1.72
N ALA A 20 -10.79 -14.11 1.00
CA ALA A 20 -10.03 -14.45 -0.21
C ALA A 20 -10.18 -13.36 -1.30
N LEU A 21 -11.39 -12.83 -1.48
CA LEU A 21 -11.64 -11.70 -2.40
C LEU A 21 -10.92 -10.43 -1.98
N LEU A 22 -11.00 -10.06 -0.69
CA LEU A 22 -10.28 -8.90 -0.16
C LEU A 22 -8.77 -9.05 -0.34
N LEU A 23 -8.22 -10.21 0.00
CA LEU A 23 -6.78 -10.46 -0.05
C LEU A 23 -6.25 -10.39 -1.48
N THR A 24 -6.95 -11.03 -2.43
CA THR A 24 -6.56 -11.02 -3.84
C THR A 24 -6.71 -9.63 -4.45
N GLY A 25 -7.80 -8.93 -4.17
CA GLY A 25 -7.97 -7.54 -4.60
C GLY A 25 -6.87 -6.62 -4.07
N GLN A 26 -6.62 -6.67 -2.75
CA GLN A 26 -5.58 -5.87 -2.11
C GLN A 26 -4.18 -6.21 -2.65
N PHE A 27 -3.90 -7.49 -2.91
CA PHE A 27 -2.63 -7.92 -3.50
C PHE A 27 -2.44 -7.36 -4.92
N LEU A 28 -3.46 -7.49 -5.77
CA LEU A 28 -3.42 -6.96 -7.13
C LEU A 28 -3.28 -5.43 -7.14
N SER A 29 -4.04 -4.72 -6.31
CA SER A 29 -3.93 -3.27 -6.17
C SER A 29 -2.54 -2.85 -5.70
N ALA A 30 -2.02 -3.46 -4.64
CA ALA A 30 -0.70 -3.14 -4.13
C ALA A 30 0.39 -3.43 -5.16
N LEU A 31 0.28 -4.54 -5.91
CA LEU A 31 1.21 -4.85 -6.99
C LEU A 31 1.13 -3.81 -8.12
N GLY A 32 -0.08 -3.44 -8.54
CA GLY A 32 -0.32 -2.39 -9.52
C GLY A 32 0.30 -1.06 -9.11
N ASP A 33 0.16 -0.66 -7.85
CA ASP A 33 0.75 0.57 -7.32
C ASP A 33 2.28 0.56 -7.40
N LYS A 34 2.93 -0.58 -7.07
CA LYS A 34 4.39 -0.70 -7.17
C LYS A 34 4.88 -0.66 -8.62
N LEU A 35 4.17 -1.34 -9.51
CA LEU A 35 4.49 -1.30 -10.95
C LEU A 35 4.29 0.11 -11.52
N HIS A 36 3.20 0.78 -11.15
CA HIS A 36 2.92 2.16 -11.54
C HIS A 36 4.03 3.09 -11.07
N TYR A 37 4.45 2.98 -9.81
CA TYR A 37 5.51 3.80 -9.24
C TYR A 37 6.82 3.68 -10.04
N VAL A 38 7.24 2.46 -10.37
CA VAL A 38 8.43 2.21 -11.20
C VAL A 38 8.25 2.77 -12.61
N ALA A 39 7.10 2.51 -13.24
CA ALA A 39 6.80 3.00 -14.58
C ALA A 39 6.84 4.53 -14.65
N LEU A 40 6.28 5.21 -13.64
CA LEU A 40 6.25 6.67 -13.58
C LEU A 40 7.65 7.26 -13.38
N GLY A 41 8.50 6.64 -12.55
CA GLY A 41 9.91 7.03 -12.42
C GLY A 41 10.69 6.88 -13.73
N VAL A 42 10.52 5.76 -14.43
CA VAL A 42 11.13 5.53 -15.75
C VAL A 42 10.62 6.55 -16.78
N LEU A 43 9.33 6.85 -16.78
CA LEU A 43 8.72 7.84 -17.69
C LEU A 43 9.29 9.24 -17.46
N ILE A 44 9.35 9.70 -16.21
CA ILE A 44 9.91 11.01 -15.87
C ILE A 44 11.37 11.10 -16.30
N TYR A 45 12.16 10.05 -16.04
CA TYR A 45 13.54 10.02 -16.48
C TYR A 45 13.67 10.07 -18.00
N ARG A 46 12.82 9.33 -18.74
CA ARG A 46 12.82 9.36 -20.22
C ARG A 46 12.43 10.72 -20.78
N LEU A 47 11.54 11.46 -20.12
CA LEU A 47 11.09 12.77 -20.57
C LEU A 47 12.06 13.90 -20.20
N THR A 48 12.73 13.80 -19.05
CA THR A 48 13.56 14.89 -18.50
C THR A 48 15.06 14.65 -18.63
N GLY A 49 15.49 13.39 -18.78
CA GLY A 49 16.90 12.97 -18.73
C GLY A 49 17.55 13.13 -17.35
N SER A 50 16.79 13.47 -16.30
CA SER A 50 17.34 13.88 -15.01
C SER A 50 16.88 12.98 -13.87
N ALA A 51 17.84 12.39 -13.15
CA ALA A 51 17.58 11.62 -11.94
C ALA A 51 17.02 12.51 -10.79
N LEU A 52 17.31 13.81 -10.81
CA LEU A 52 16.79 14.76 -9.83
C LEU A 52 15.26 14.89 -9.91
N GLU A 53 14.70 14.88 -11.13
CA GLU A 53 13.24 14.97 -11.34
C GLU A 53 12.51 13.72 -10.82
N VAL A 54 13.12 12.54 -10.97
CA VAL A 54 12.61 11.30 -10.35
C VAL A 54 12.65 11.39 -8.82
N GLY A 55 13.71 11.98 -8.26
CA GLY A 55 13.82 12.25 -6.83
C GLY A 55 12.73 13.20 -6.32
N LYS A 56 12.43 14.27 -7.06
CA LYS A 56 11.32 15.19 -6.72
C LYS A 56 9.97 14.49 -6.76
N MET A 57 9.70 13.65 -7.77
CA MET A 57 8.48 12.86 -7.83
C MET A 57 8.35 11.91 -6.64
N THR A 58 9.46 11.27 -6.24
CA THR A 58 9.51 10.42 -5.06
C THR A 58 9.14 11.21 -3.81
N LEU A 59 9.76 12.38 -3.61
CA LEU A 59 9.44 13.27 -2.50
C LEU A 59 7.97 13.71 -2.53
N ALA A 60 7.44 14.11 -3.67
CA ALA A 60 6.05 14.52 -3.82
C ALA A 60 5.06 13.39 -3.48
N THR A 61 5.43 12.13 -3.75
CA THR A 61 4.63 10.96 -3.38
C THR A 61 4.63 10.72 -1.87
N PHE A 62 5.78 10.89 -1.20
CA PHE A 62 5.91 10.62 0.24
C PHE A 62 5.49 11.79 1.13
N LEU A 63 5.58 13.02 0.62
CA LEU A 63 5.38 14.24 1.41
C LEU A 63 3.99 14.28 2.10
N PRO A 64 2.86 13.95 1.45
CA PRO A 64 1.57 13.94 2.12
C PRO A 64 1.52 12.95 3.29
N TYR A 65 2.08 11.75 3.12
CA TYR A 65 2.13 10.75 4.20
C TYR A 65 2.96 11.25 5.38
N LEU A 66 4.09 11.92 5.12
CA LEU A 66 4.92 12.50 6.17
C LEU A 66 4.18 13.58 6.97
N LEU A 67 3.47 14.46 6.26
CA LEU A 67 2.79 15.61 6.87
C LEU A 67 1.51 15.21 7.61
N PHE A 68 0.74 14.28 7.03
CA PHE A 68 -0.60 13.97 7.50
C PHE A 68 -0.70 12.60 8.19
N GLY A 69 0.32 11.75 8.11
CA GLY A 69 0.26 10.38 8.62
C GLY A 69 -0.02 10.28 10.12
N LEU A 70 0.62 11.13 10.94
CA LEU A 70 0.39 11.15 12.39
C LEU A 70 -1.04 11.60 12.74
N ILE A 71 -1.53 12.64 12.07
CA ILE A 71 -2.87 13.19 12.29
C ILE A 71 -3.93 12.20 11.82
N ALA A 72 -3.72 11.60 10.63
CA ALA A 72 -4.62 10.60 10.07
C ALA A 72 -4.68 9.35 10.96
N GLY A 73 -3.55 8.88 11.49
CA GLY A 73 -3.52 7.75 12.43
C GLY A 73 -4.35 8.02 13.68
N ALA A 74 -4.10 9.15 14.36
CA ALA A 74 -4.89 9.55 15.52
C ALA A 74 -6.38 9.83 15.19
N TYR A 75 -6.71 10.14 13.93
CA TYR A 75 -8.09 10.28 13.49
C TYR A 75 -8.78 8.93 13.23
N VAL A 76 -8.07 7.95 12.68
CA VAL A 76 -8.65 6.63 12.35
C VAL A 76 -8.80 5.75 13.59
N ASP A 77 -7.96 5.95 14.60
CA ASP A 77 -7.99 5.17 15.85
C ASP A 77 -9.17 5.53 16.78
N ARG A 78 -9.88 6.63 16.54
CA ARG A 78 -11.08 7.06 17.30
C ARG A 78 -12.38 6.64 16.61
#